data_AF-A0AA86VDM9-F1
#
_entry.id   AF-A0AA86VDM9-F1
#
_cell.length_a   1.000
_cell.length_b   1.000
_cell.length_c   1.000
_cell.angle_alpha   90.00
_cell.angle_beta   90.00
_cell.angle_gamma   90.00
#
_symmetry.space_group_name_H-M   'P 1'
#
loop_
_entity.id
_entity.type
_entity.pdbx_description
1 polymer ?
#
loop_
_entity_poly.entity_id
_entity_poly.type
_entity_poly.pdbx_seq_one_letter_code
_entity_poly.pdbx_strand_id
1 'polypeptide(L)'
;MIMRHKDWVIATALTSLLFVSFPAFSDGLVPPRLLLNKLSEGKYLTNQALWFDQTLDHFSPYDHRQFRQRYYEFLDYFRIPDGPVFLVIGGEGTCIGIANDYLAVLAKKFGAALVSLEHRYYGKSSPFNSLETENLKYLSSKQALSDLAFFRQYYQASYIVLLM
;
A
#
# COMPACT_ATOMS: atom_id res chain seq x y z
N MET A 1 17.79 -71.74 -3.74
CA MET A 1 19.24 -71.91 -3.53
C MET A 1 19.91 -72.07 -4.90
N ILE A 2 20.88 -71.21 -5.26
CA ILE A 2 21.86 -71.36 -6.37
C ILE A 2 21.21 -71.54 -7.78
N MET A 3 21.09 -70.55 -8.67
CA MET A 3 22.10 -69.73 -9.40
C MET A 3 23.07 -70.50 -10.33
N ARG A 4 23.05 -70.12 -11.63
CA ARG A 4 24.19 -69.86 -12.58
C ARG A 4 23.79 -70.11 -14.05
N HIS A 5 24.31 -69.46 -15.11
CA HIS A 5 25.09 -68.21 -15.30
C HIS A 5 25.31 -68.00 -16.83
N LYS A 6 25.78 -66.80 -17.22
CA LYS A 6 26.53 -66.44 -18.44
C LYS A 6 25.71 -66.08 -19.69
N ASP A 7 25.74 -64.85 -20.26
CA ASP A 7 26.71 -63.72 -20.37
C ASP A 7 27.68 -63.85 -21.58
N TRP A 8 27.73 -62.98 -22.61
CA TRP A 8 26.90 -61.80 -22.97
C TRP A 8 26.14 -61.96 -24.32
N VAL A 9 26.27 -61.23 -25.45
CA VAL A 9 27.26 -60.27 -26.02
C VAL A 9 26.53 -59.12 -26.79
N ILE A 10 27.25 -58.04 -27.10
CA ILE A 10 26.86 -56.77 -27.78
C ILE A 10 26.10 -56.90 -29.12
N ALA A 11 25.04 -56.10 -29.27
CA ALA A 11 24.63 -55.50 -30.55
C ALA A 11 24.07 -54.08 -30.32
N THR A 12 24.75 -53.04 -30.81
CA THR A 12 24.35 -51.63 -30.62
C THR A 12 23.45 -51.12 -31.73
N ALA A 13 22.23 -50.70 -31.39
CA ALA A 13 21.32 -49.98 -32.28
C ALA A 13 21.00 -48.60 -31.69
N LEU A 14 21.25 -47.53 -32.46
CA LEU A 14 21.00 -46.17 -32.01
C LEU A 14 19.48 -45.89 -31.95
N THR A 15 19.01 -45.33 -30.85
CA THR A 15 17.74 -44.61 -30.79
C THR A 15 18.04 -43.11 -30.69
N SER A 16 17.76 -42.38 -31.78
CA SER A 16 18.05 -40.95 -31.89
C SER A 16 17.08 -40.12 -31.07
N LEU A 17 17.59 -39.21 -30.23
CA LEU A 17 16.81 -38.18 -29.58
C LEU A 17 16.18 -37.24 -30.62
N LEU A 18 14.86 -37.28 -30.76
CA LEU A 18 14.08 -36.23 -31.40
C LEU A 18 13.60 -35.23 -30.35
N PHE A 19 14.48 -34.28 -30.00
CA PHE A 19 14.05 -33.05 -29.36
C PHE A 19 13.23 -32.23 -30.37
N VAL A 20 11.91 -32.39 -30.34
CA VAL A 20 11.00 -31.47 -31.03
C VAL A 20 10.99 -30.18 -30.23
N SER A 21 11.84 -29.24 -30.64
CA SER A 21 11.88 -27.89 -30.09
C SER A 21 10.57 -27.17 -30.44
N PHE A 22 9.61 -27.18 -29.52
CA PHE A 22 8.48 -26.25 -29.54
C PHE A 22 9.03 -24.82 -29.61
N PRO A 23 8.68 -24.02 -30.64
CA PRO A 23 8.95 -22.60 -30.59
C PRO A 23 8.08 -22.02 -29.47
N ALA A 24 8.73 -21.43 -28.45
CA ALA A 24 8.02 -20.70 -27.40
C ALA A 24 7.47 -19.40 -28.01
N PHE A 25 6.28 -19.50 -28.62
CA PHE A 25 5.60 -18.38 -29.25
C PHE A 25 5.13 -17.42 -28.15
N SER A 26 5.97 -16.42 -27.86
CA SER A 26 5.76 -15.45 -26.80
C SER A 26 4.79 -14.36 -27.23
N ASP A 27 3.55 -14.77 -27.51
CA ASP A 27 2.41 -13.85 -27.67
C ASP A 27 2.22 -13.07 -26.36
N GLY A 28 2.72 -11.83 -26.37
CA GLY A 28 2.49 -10.86 -25.31
C GLY A 28 1.03 -10.44 -25.29
N LEU A 29 0.17 -11.26 -24.67
CA LEU A 29 -1.26 -10.99 -24.48
C LEU A 29 -1.48 -9.71 -23.66
N VAL A 30 -1.50 -8.57 -24.34
CA VAL A 30 -1.90 -7.29 -23.76
C VAL A 30 -3.37 -7.42 -23.33
N PRO A 31 -3.69 -7.33 -22.02
CA PRO A 31 -5.04 -7.60 -21.54
C PRO A 31 -6.02 -6.56 -22.10
N PRO A 32 -7.25 -6.98 -22.50
CA PRO A 32 -8.25 -6.05 -23.02
C PRO A 32 -8.53 -4.91 -22.03
N ARG A 33 -8.72 -3.68 -22.52
CA ARG A 33 -9.03 -2.51 -21.67
C ARG A 33 -10.23 -2.73 -20.74
N LEU A 34 -11.22 -3.54 -21.15
CA LEU A 34 -12.35 -3.92 -20.30
C LEU A 34 -11.92 -4.75 -19.07
N LEU A 35 -10.99 -5.68 -19.24
CA LEU A 35 -10.41 -6.47 -18.15
C LEU A 35 -9.55 -5.58 -17.26
N LEU A 36 -8.74 -4.68 -17.85
CA LEU A 36 -7.93 -3.72 -17.12
C LEU A 36 -8.78 -2.78 -16.26
N ASN A 37 -9.90 -2.29 -16.80
CA ASN A 37 -10.85 -1.45 -16.05
C ASN A 37 -11.54 -2.23 -14.92
N LYS A 38 -11.94 -3.48 -15.15
CA LYS A 38 -12.55 -4.33 -14.10
C LYS A 38 -11.58 -4.71 -12.98
N LEU A 39 -10.28 -4.83 -13.29
CA LEU A 39 -9.21 -4.93 -12.30
C LEU A 39 -8.95 -3.58 -11.59
N SER A 40 -9.16 -2.46 -12.28
CA SER A 40 -9.06 -1.10 -11.71
C SER A 40 -10.19 -0.77 -10.73
N GLU A 41 -11.41 -1.24 -10.98
CA GLU A 41 -12.54 -1.13 -10.02
C GLU A 41 -12.20 -1.82 -8.69
N GLY A 42 -11.47 -2.94 -8.74
CA GLY A 42 -11.00 -3.67 -7.56
C GLY A 42 -9.70 -3.15 -6.94
N LYS A 43 -9.11 -2.03 -7.41
CA LYS A 43 -7.76 -1.60 -7.02
C LYS A 43 -7.69 -0.77 -5.73
N TYR A 44 -8.75 -0.04 -5.39
CA TYR A 44 -8.82 0.82 -4.20
C TYR A 44 -10.13 0.59 -3.45
N LEU A 45 -10.06 0.61 -2.12
CA LEU A 45 -11.23 0.56 -1.24
C LEU A 45 -11.92 1.94 -1.14
N THR A 46 -11.12 3.00 -1.19
CA THR A 46 -11.60 4.39 -1.26
C THR A 46 -10.59 5.27 -1.97
N ASN A 47 -11.08 6.25 -2.72
CA ASN A 47 -10.31 7.38 -3.24
C ASN A 47 -10.89 8.73 -2.75
N GLN A 48 -11.79 8.72 -1.76
CA GLN A 48 -12.41 9.93 -1.21
C GLN A 48 -11.42 10.62 -0.26
N ALA A 49 -10.86 11.74 -0.71
CA ALA A 49 -9.90 12.52 0.05
C ALA A 49 -10.58 13.30 1.19
N LEU A 50 -10.13 13.03 2.41
CA LEU A 50 -10.46 13.80 3.61
C LEU A 50 -9.27 14.67 4.02
N TRP A 51 -9.51 15.61 4.94
CA TRP A 51 -8.59 16.69 5.24
C TRP A 51 -8.72 17.14 6.68
N PHE A 52 -7.59 17.40 7.33
CA PHE A 52 -7.53 18.03 8.65
C PHE A 52 -6.46 19.13 8.65
N ASP A 53 -6.51 19.98 9.67
CA ASP A 53 -5.56 21.06 9.88
C ASP A 53 -4.39 20.57 10.72
N GLN A 54 -3.20 20.52 10.11
CA GLN A 54 -1.97 20.05 10.72
C GLN A 54 -1.09 21.23 11.16
N THR A 55 -0.44 21.12 12.31
CA THR A 55 0.57 22.08 12.78
C THR A 55 1.77 22.13 11.85
N LEU A 56 2.15 23.33 11.39
CA LEU A 56 3.31 23.53 10.53
C LEU A 56 4.61 23.06 11.20
N ASP A 57 4.83 23.47 12.44
CA ASP A 57 6.04 23.19 13.22
C ASP A 57 5.70 22.68 14.63
N HIS A 58 5.88 21.37 14.84
CA HIS A 58 5.64 20.73 16.14
C HIS A 58 6.71 21.05 17.20
N PHE A 59 7.73 21.83 16.87
CA PHE A 59 8.86 22.15 17.75
C PHE A 59 9.07 23.65 18.00
N SER A 60 8.22 24.51 17.40
CA SER A 60 8.18 25.93 17.72
C SER A 60 6.95 26.24 18.60
N PRO A 61 7.12 26.66 19.86
CA PRO A 61 6.00 27.06 20.72
C PRO A 61 5.37 28.40 20.29
N TYR A 62 5.89 29.05 19.25
CA TYR A 62 5.46 30.35 18.76
C TYR A 62 4.86 30.32 17.34
N ASP A 63 5.02 29.22 16.59
CA ASP A 63 4.56 29.09 15.20
C ASP A 63 3.25 28.31 15.13
N HIS A 64 2.14 29.00 15.38
CA HIS A 64 0.80 28.42 15.37
C HIS A 64 0.19 28.27 13.97
N ARG A 65 0.98 28.40 12.90
CA ARG A 65 0.50 28.22 11.53
C ARG A 65 0.13 26.76 11.27
N GLN A 66 -0.87 26.56 10.42
CA GLN A 66 -1.40 25.25 10.07
C GLN A 66 -1.48 25.09 8.54
N PHE A 67 -1.54 23.84 8.08
CA PHE A 67 -1.77 23.50 6.68
C PHE A 67 -2.76 22.34 6.55
N ARG A 68 -3.43 22.24 5.40
CA ARG A 68 -4.34 21.13 5.12
C ARG A 68 -3.52 19.88 4.77
N GLN A 69 -3.49 18.89 5.66
CA GLN A 69 -2.90 17.59 5.38
C GLN A 69 -4.03 16.62 4.97
N ARG A 70 -3.82 15.91 3.85
CA ARG A 70 -4.79 14.98 3.27
C ARG A 70 -4.69 13.61 3.93
N TYR A 71 -5.84 12.98 4.14
CA TYR A 71 -5.94 11.59 4.55
C TYR A 71 -7.07 10.86 3.81
N TYR A 72 -7.13 9.54 4.00
CA TYR A 72 -8.17 8.66 3.48
C TYR A 72 -8.57 7.69 4.59
N GLU A 73 -9.84 7.28 4.65
CA GLU A 73 -10.36 6.30 5.62
C GLU A 73 -11.32 5.30 4.97
N PHE A 74 -11.31 4.05 5.45
CA PHE A 74 -12.22 3.00 5.03
C PHE A 74 -12.65 2.17 6.24
N LEU A 75 -13.97 2.06 6.44
CA LEU A 75 -14.58 1.65 7.71
C LEU A 75 -15.44 0.40 7.61
N ASP A 76 -15.76 -0.08 6.40
CA ASP A 76 -16.69 -1.21 6.16
C ASP A 76 -16.19 -2.54 6.75
N TYR A 77 -14.92 -2.60 7.16
CA TYR A 77 -14.30 -3.74 7.86
C TYR A 77 -14.15 -3.51 9.37
N PHE A 78 -14.46 -2.33 9.90
CA PHE A 78 -14.29 -1.99 11.31
C PHE A 78 -15.33 -2.69 12.19
N ARG A 79 -14.88 -3.45 13.19
CA ARG A 79 -15.77 -4.05 14.20
C ARG A 79 -16.06 -3.04 15.30
N ILE A 80 -17.30 -2.61 15.41
CA ILE A 80 -17.77 -1.81 16.55
C ILE A 80 -17.89 -2.72 17.79
N PRO A 81 -17.45 -2.30 18.99
CA PRO A 81 -16.77 -1.04 19.31
C PRO A 81 -15.23 -1.16 19.38
N ASP A 82 -14.67 -2.36 19.24
CA ASP A 82 -13.32 -2.73 19.71
C ASP A 82 -12.30 -3.04 18.59
N GLY A 83 -12.65 -2.77 17.33
CA GLY A 83 -11.80 -2.98 16.17
C GLY A 83 -10.49 -2.16 16.25
N PRO A 84 -9.35 -2.69 15.75
CA PRO A 84 -8.13 -1.91 15.66
C PRO A 84 -8.18 -0.90 14.50
N VAL A 85 -7.29 0.10 14.54
CA VAL A 85 -7.08 1.04 13.43
C VAL A 85 -5.71 0.77 12.81
N PHE A 86 -5.68 0.43 11.53
CA PHE A 86 -4.46 0.25 10.75
C PHE A 86 -4.09 1.56 10.05
N LEU A 87 -3.17 2.31 10.67
CA LEU A 87 -2.65 3.57 10.16
C LEU A 87 -1.49 3.35 9.17
N VAL A 88 -1.75 3.64 7.89
CA VAL A 88 -0.77 3.65 6.81
C VAL A 88 -0.08 5.00 6.76
N ILE A 89 1.23 4.98 6.97
CA ILE A 89 2.10 6.15 6.79
C ILE A 89 2.37 6.32 5.29
N GLY A 90 2.05 7.48 4.71
CA GLY A 90 2.43 7.82 3.34
C GLY A 90 3.95 7.94 3.19
N GLY A 91 4.47 7.48 2.06
CA GLY A 91 5.88 7.66 1.67
C GLY A 91 6.09 8.93 0.84
N GLU A 92 7.18 8.94 0.07
CA GLU A 92 7.68 10.06 -0.73
C GLU A 92 6.89 10.27 -2.05
N GLY A 93 5.56 10.27 -1.99
CA GLY A 93 4.69 10.39 -3.16
C GLY A 93 3.25 10.73 -2.81
N THR A 94 2.43 11.01 -3.83
CA THR A 94 1.02 11.35 -3.62
C THR A 94 0.20 10.14 -3.15
N CYS A 95 -0.47 10.25 -2.01
CA CYS A 95 -1.55 9.34 -1.62
C CYS A 95 -2.77 9.61 -2.52
N ILE A 96 -3.33 8.55 -3.08
CA ILE A 96 -4.43 8.61 -4.06
C ILE A 96 -5.69 7.86 -3.61
N GLY A 97 -5.60 7.15 -2.48
CA GLY A 97 -6.65 6.31 -1.92
C GLY A 97 -6.05 5.24 -0.99
N ILE A 98 -6.90 4.40 -0.42
CA ILE A 98 -6.49 3.17 0.27
C ILE A 98 -6.54 2.03 -0.73
N ALA A 99 -5.40 1.39 -0.99
CA ALA A 99 -5.31 0.26 -1.91
C ALA A 99 -6.05 -0.97 -1.36
N ASN A 100 -6.66 -1.75 -2.25
CA ASN A 100 -7.24 -3.05 -1.94
C ASN A 100 -6.16 -4.14 -2.04
N ASP A 101 -5.19 -4.09 -1.15
CA ASP A 101 -4.00 -4.94 -1.15
C ASP A 101 -3.98 -5.95 0.03
N TYR A 102 -2.80 -6.46 0.39
CA TYR A 102 -2.69 -7.40 1.52
C TYR A 102 -3.13 -6.79 2.87
N LEU A 103 -2.97 -5.48 3.07
CA LEU A 103 -3.44 -4.81 4.28
C LEU A 103 -4.98 -4.76 4.33
N ALA A 104 -5.67 -4.70 3.18
CA ALA A 104 -7.11 -4.85 3.10
C ALA A 104 -7.58 -6.25 3.55
N VAL A 105 -6.84 -7.30 3.16
CA VAL A 105 -7.10 -8.68 3.61
C VAL A 105 -6.89 -8.82 5.12
N LEU A 106 -5.82 -8.21 5.67
CA LEU A 106 -5.58 -8.20 7.11
C LEU A 106 -6.66 -7.43 7.87
N ALA A 107 -7.05 -6.24 7.40
CA ALA A 107 -8.08 -5.43 8.05
C ALA A 107 -9.42 -6.17 8.12
N LYS A 108 -9.86 -6.78 7.01
CA LYS A 108 -11.06 -7.61 6.97
C LYS A 108 -10.99 -8.83 7.91
N LYS A 109 -9.80 -9.42 8.09
CA LYS A 109 -9.58 -10.54 9.01
C LYS A 109 -9.65 -10.12 10.48
N PHE A 110 -9.14 -8.93 10.83
CA PHE A 110 -9.04 -8.47 12.22
C PHE A 110 -10.18 -7.54 12.67
N GLY A 111 -11.10 -7.17 11.78
CA GLY A 111 -12.16 -6.22 12.09
C GLY A 111 -11.64 -4.77 12.16
N ALA A 112 -10.65 -4.42 11.33
CA ALA A 112 -9.92 -3.18 11.43
C ALA A 112 -10.45 -2.07 10.50
N ALA A 113 -10.37 -0.83 10.95
CA ALA A 113 -10.46 0.34 10.08
C ALA A 113 -9.11 0.55 9.38
N LEU A 114 -9.14 1.04 8.14
CA LEU A 114 -7.94 1.44 7.40
C LEU A 114 -7.91 2.96 7.29
N VAL A 115 -6.75 3.55 7.57
CA VAL A 115 -6.56 5.01 7.52
C VAL A 115 -5.20 5.28 6.89
N SER A 116 -5.12 6.18 5.90
CA SER A 116 -3.85 6.56 5.29
C SER A 116 -3.61 8.06 5.40
N LEU A 117 -2.48 8.44 5.99
CA LEU A 117 -2.06 9.83 6.15
C LEU A 117 -1.02 10.20 5.08
N GLU A 118 -1.30 11.20 4.26
CA GLU A 118 -0.34 11.68 3.25
C GLU A 118 0.79 12.47 3.91
N HIS A 119 2.04 12.09 3.64
CA HIS A 119 3.22 12.71 4.23
C HIS A 119 3.33 14.20 3.86
N ARG A 120 3.73 15.05 4.82
CA ARG A 120 3.96 16.48 4.58
C ARG A 120 4.92 16.69 3.40
N TYR A 121 4.67 17.74 2.60
CA TYR A 121 5.35 18.08 1.34
C TYR A 121 5.12 17.14 0.15
N TYR A 122 4.35 16.06 0.30
CA TYR A 122 4.04 15.15 -0.82
C TYR A 122 2.59 15.27 -1.29
N GLY A 123 2.38 15.08 -2.59
CA GLY A 123 1.08 15.12 -3.25
C GLY A 123 0.35 16.44 -3.06
N LYS A 124 -0.66 16.48 -2.19
CA LYS A 124 -1.42 17.70 -1.86
C LYS A 124 -1.23 18.19 -0.43
N SER A 125 -0.45 17.48 0.39
CA SER A 125 -0.13 17.83 1.79
C SER A 125 1.08 18.78 1.90
N SER A 126 1.18 19.80 1.03
CA SER A 126 2.27 20.77 1.10
C SER A 126 1.88 21.99 1.94
N PRO A 127 2.68 22.41 2.93
CA PRO A 127 2.43 23.66 3.67
C PRO A 127 2.73 24.93 2.86
N PHE A 128 3.46 24.82 1.75
CA PHE A 128 3.88 25.94 0.91
C PHE A 128 3.75 25.63 -0.59
N ASN A 129 3.60 26.67 -1.41
CA ASN A 129 3.49 26.53 -2.87
C ASN A 129 4.84 26.35 -3.57
N SER A 130 5.96 26.65 -2.91
CA SER A 130 7.32 26.50 -3.45
C SER A 130 8.20 25.67 -2.52
N LEU A 131 9.07 24.84 -3.12
CA LEU A 131 10.00 23.94 -2.43
C LEU A 131 11.37 24.59 -2.22
N GLU A 132 11.40 25.90 -1.96
CA GLU A 132 12.63 26.63 -1.61
C GLU A 132 13.21 26.14 -0.28
N THR A 133 14.52 26.24 -0.11
CA THR A 133 15.24 25.76 1.09
C THR A 133 14.67 26.33 2.40
N GLU A 134 14.20 27.58 2.39
CA GLU A 134 13.56 28.21 3.55
C GLU A 134 12.19 27.62 3.94
N ASN A 135 11.48 27.03 2.98
CA ASN A 135 10.22 26.31 3.16
C ASN A 135 10.47 24.84 3.48
N LEU A 136 11.50 24.22 2.90
CA LEU A 136 11.86 22.82 3.16
C LEU A 136 12.38 22.55 4.58
N LYS A 137 12.70 23.56 5.39
CA LYS A 137 13.16 23.37 6.78
C LYS A 137 12.17 22.61 7.69
N TYR A 138 10.87 22.57 7.35
CA TYR A 138 9.87 21.77 8.08
C TYR A 138 9.63 20.37 7.45
N LEU A 139 10.34 20.00 6.39
CA LEU A 139 10.38 18.64 5.85
C LEU A 139 11.46 17.84 6.59
N SER A 140 11.05 17.13 7.64
CA SER A 140 11.90 16.15 8.33
C SER A 140 11.08 14.99 8.87
N SER A 141 11.71 13.83 9.04
CA SER A 141 11.10 12.66 9.67
C SER A 141 10.60 12.96 11.09
N LYS A 142 11.30 13.82 11.83
CA LYS A 142 10.89 14.25 13.19
C LYS A 142 9.55 15.03 13.18
N GLN A 143 9.35 15.90 12.18
CA GLN A 143 8.08 16.61 11.98
C GLN A 143 6.99 15.64 11.51
N ALA A 144 7.28 14.75 10.56
CA ALA A 144 6.31 13.77 10.04
C ALA A 144 5.86 12.73 11.09
N LEU A 145 6.74 12.34 12.02
CA LEU A 145 6.36 11.50 13.17
C LEU A 145 5.47 12.25 14.16
N SER A 146 5.65 13.56 14.30
CA SER A 146 4.75 14.40 15.10
C SER A 146 3.41 14.61 14.40
N ASP A 147 3.38 14.73 13.06
CA ASP A 147 2.14 14.76 12.28
C ASP A 147 1.26 13.55 12.58
N LEU A 148 1.85 12.35 12.55
CA LEU A 148 1.18 11.09 12.87
C LEU A 148 0.68 11.05 14.32
N ALA A 149 1.47 11.56 15.27
CA ALA A 149 1.10 11.61 16.68
C ALA A 149 -0.04 12.60 16.97
N PHE A 150 -0.08 13.74 16.26
CA PHE A 150 -1.15 14.73 16.35
C PHE A 150 -2.42 14.26 15.63
N PHE A 151 -2.28 13.77 14.39
CA PHE A 151 -3.38 13.20 13.60
C PHE A 151 -4.07 12.05 14.35
N ARG A 152 -3.32 11.16 15.01
CA ARG A 152 -3.90 10.09 15.83
C ARG A 152 -4.82 10.63 16.93
N GLN A 153 -4.43 11.72 17.61
CA GLN A 153 -5.26 12.34 18.65
C GLN A 153 -6.53 12.97 18.07
N TYR A 154 -6.40 13.74 16.99
CA TYR A 154 -7.52 14.29 16.23
C TYR A 154 -8.51 13.20 15.77
N TYR A 155 -7.98 12.11 15.21
CA TYR A 155 -8.77 11.00 14.69
C TYR A 155 -9.50 10.24 15.82
N GLN A 156 -8.80 9.91 16.92
CA GLN A 156 -9.43 9.28 18.08
C GLN A 156 -10.53 10.15 18.69
N ALA A 157 -10.32 11.47 18.83
CA ALA A 157 -11.34 12.40 19.31
C ALA A 157 -12.56 12.45 18.38
N SER A 158 -12.34 12.46 17.07
CA SER A 158 -13.41 12.48 16.05
C SER A 158 -14.24 11.19 16.07
N TYR A 159 -13.60 10.03 16.27
CA TYR A 159 -14.27 8.72 16.23
C TYR A 159 -15.05 8.39 17.51
N ILE A 160 -14.64 8.92 18.67
CA ILE A 160 -15.41 8.80 19.91
C ILE A 160 -16.79 9.47 19.77
N VAL A 161 -16.90 10.55 19.00
CA VAL A 161 -18.17 11.26 18.72
C VAL A 161 -19.06 10.51 17.70
N LEU A 162 -18.50 9.56 16.96
CA LEU A 162 -19.18 8.79 15.90
C LEU A 162 -19.69 7.42 16.36
N LEU A 163 -19.41 7.03 17.61
CA LEU A 163 -19.75 5.73 18.21
C LEU A 163 -20.53 5.87 19.54
N MET A 164 -21.11 7.05 19.80
CA MET A 164 -21.99 7.38 20.93
C MET A 164 -23.40 7.74 20.43
#